data_AF-A0AAE2YPE3-F1
#
_entry.id   AF-A0AAE2YPE3-F1
#
_cell.length_a   1.000
_cell.length_b   1.000
_cell.length_c   1.000
_cell.angle_alpha   90.00
_cell.angle_beta   90.00
_cell.angle_gamma   90.00
#
_symmetry.space_group_name_H-M   'P 1'
#
loop_
_entity.id
_entity.type
_entity.pdbx_description
1 polymer ?
#
loop_
_entity_poly.entity_id
_entity_poly.type
_entity_poly.pdbx_seq_one_letter_code
_entity_poly.pdbx_strand_id
1 'polypeptide(L)'
;MQNVSISSLRAGILGVVFLGLAGLVSVPALAATAGQVQDFARAAEQIKPLNEQVHAAINKPGVTDAQKQAMKKSYMDKVNGILASHHLTAEQYSSMLQETQKNPAFAKEVEAAMR
;
A
#
# COMPACT_ATOMS: atom_id res chain seq x y z
N MET A 1 -0.15 -42.74 -1.11
CA MET A 1 -1.35 -41.87 -1.02
C MET A 1 -1.56 -41.52 0.44
N GLN A 2 -1.27 -40.30 0.86
CA GLN A 2 -1.62 -39.83 2.20
C GLN A 2 -2.43 -38.55 2.07
N ASN A 3 -3.67 -38.69 2.53
CA ASN A 3 -4.75 -37.75 2.46
C ASN A 3 -4.65 -36.77 3.64
N VAL A 4 -5.05 -35.54 3.35
CA VAL A 4 -4.99 -34.33 4.19
C VAL A 4 -5.81 -34.50 5.48
N SER A 5 -5.33 -33.94 6.60
CA SER A 5 -6.20 -33.55 7.71
C SER A 5 -6.01 -32.06 7.99
N ILE A 6 -7.10 -31.32 7.77
CA ILE A 6 -7.25 -29.89 7.96
C ILE A 6 -7.64 -29.66 9.41
N SER A 7 -6.83 -28.89 10.17
CA SER A 7 -7.30 -28.26 11.40
C SER A 7 -7.49 -26.76 11.17
N SER A 8 -8.77 -26.42 11.25
CA SER A 8 -9.45 -25.16 11.09
C SER A 8 -9.07 -24.05 12.08
N LEU A 9 -9.17 -22.82 11.57
CA LEU A 9 -9.61 -21.59 12.25
C LEU A 9 -8.73 -21.00 13.38
N ARG A 10 -8.14 -19.83 13.08
CA ARG A 10 -8.60 -18.58 13.69
C ARG A 10 -8.38 -17.39 12.76
N ALA A 11 -9.51 -16.86 12.32
CA ALA A 11 -9.67 -15.67 11.52
C ALA A 11 -9.35 -14.41 12.34
N GLY A 12 -8.72 -13.44 11.67
CA GLY A 12 -8.60 -12.05 12.07
C GLY A 12 -8.47 -11.24 10.78
N ILE A 13 -9.57 -11.17 10.02
CA ILE A 13 -9.69 -10.46 8.74
C ILE A 13 -9.71 -8.96 9.01
N LEU A 14 -8.90 -8.19 8.29
CA LEU A 14 -9.22 -6.84 7.80
C LEU A 14 -8.11 -6.41 6.81
N GLY A 15 -8.43 -6.33 5.52
CA GLY A 15 -7.56 -5.63 4.56
C GLY A 15 -7.48 -6.20 3.15
N VAL A 16 -8.55 -6.02 2.38
CA VAL A 16 -8.55 -5.91 0.91
C VAL A 16 -8.24 -7.18 0.10
N VAL A 17 -9.31 -7.70 -0.50
CA VAL A 17 -9.33 -8.68 -1.59
C VAL A 17 -8.67 -8.08 -2.85
N PHE A 18 -7.60 -8.69 -3.34
CA PHE A 18 -7.25 -8.67 -4.76
C PHE A 18 -7.27 -10.11 -5.28
N LEU A 19 -8.39 -10.46 -5.89
CA LEU A 19 -8.61 -11.69 -6.64
C LEU A 19 -7.99 -11.49 -8.04
N GLY A 20 -6.90 -12.19 -8.35
CA GLY A 20 -6.31 -12.15 -9.69
C GLY A 20 -4.97 -12.86 -9.83
N LEU A 21 -5.04 -14.13 -10.25
CA LEU A 21 -4.04 -14.88 -11.04
C LEU A 21 -2.73 -15.36 -10.38
N ALA A 22 -2.77 -16.66 -10.07
CA ALA A 22 -1.77 -17.70 -10.35
C ALA A 22 -0.38 -17.27 -10.86
N GLY A 23 0.64 -17.71 -10.11
CA GLY A 23 2.04 -17.74 -10.55
C GLY A 23 2.94 -17.00 -9.56
N LEU A 24 3.33 -17.67 -8.47
CA LEU A 24 4.43 -17.20 -7.62
C LEU A 24 5.75 -17.39 -8.38
N VAL A 25 6.01 -16.53 -9.36
CA VAL A 25 7.38 -16.19 -9.70
C VAL A 25 7.88 -15.31 -8.56
N SER A 26 8.68 -15.90 -7.67
CA SER A 26 9.54 -15.12 -6.78
C SER A 26 10.56 -14.40 -7.66
N VAL A 27 10.14 -13.27 -8.24
CA VAL A 27 11.07 -12.30 -8.78
C VAL A 27 11.90 -11.88 -7.57
N PRO A 28 13.23 -11.99 -7.60
CA PRO A 28 14.04 -11.42 -6.54
C PRO A 28 13.62 -9.96 -6.46
N ALA A 29 13.10 -9.55 -5.29
CA ALA A 29 12.91 -8.13 -5.02
C ALA A 29 14.28 -7.50 -5.24
N LEU A 30 14.46 -6.86 -6.40
CA LEU A 30 15.64 -6.04 -6.64
C LEU A 30 15.63 -5.07 -5.47
N ALA A 31 16.59 -5.25 -4.56
CA ALA A 31 16.67 -4.45 -3.35
C ALA A 31 16.58 -2.98 -3.78
N ALA A 32 15.57 -2.28 -3.25
CA ALA A 32 15.34 -0.90 -3.64
C ALA A 32 16.63 -0.11 -3.38
N THR A 33 17.03 0.72 -4.34
CA THR A 33 18.19 1.58 -4.14
C THR A 33 17.92 2.59 -3.03
N ALA A 34 18.99 3.12 -2.41
CA ALA A 34 18.84 4.15 -1.36
C ALA A 34 18.03 5.37 -1.84
N GLY A 35 18.17 5.76 -3.11
CA GLY A 35 17.36 6.84 -3.72
C GLY A 35 15.88 6.48 -3.78
N GLN A 36 15.55 5.26 -4.21
CA GLN A 36 14.15 4.79 -4.24
C GLN A 36 13.55 4.70 -2.84
N VAL A 37 14.32 4.28 -1.83
CA VAL A 37 13.87 4.26 -0.43
C VAL A 37 13.55 5.67 0.06
N GLN A 38 14.37 6.66 -0.29
CA GLN A 38 14.15 8.06 0.06
C GLN A 38 12.93 8.65 -0.64
N ASP A 39 12.78 8.39 -1.94
CA ASP A 39 11.61 8.78 -2.72
C ASP A 39 10.32 8.16 -2.15
N PHE A 40 10.37 6.88 -1.79
CA PHE A 40 9.25 6.16 -1.15
C PHE A 40 8.91 6.74 0.21
N ALA A 41 9.90 6.97 1.07
CA ALA A 41 9.71 7.57 2.39
C ALA A 41 8.98 8.92 2.28
N ARG A 42 9.48 9.83 1.43
CA ARG A 42 8.87 11.15 1.22
C ARG A 42 7.47 11.07 0.62
N ALA A 43 7.26 10.18 -0.34
CA ALA A 43 5.93 9.96 -0.90
C ALA A 43 4.94 9.46 0.17
N ALA A 44 5.36 8.50 1.01
CA ALA A 44 4.54 7.94 2.08
C ALA A 44 4.16 9.00 3.13
N GLU A 45 5.10 9.88 3.50
CA GLU A 45 4.82 11.00 4.42
C GLU A 45 3.77 11.97 3.87
N GLN A 46 3.81 12.26 2.57
CA GLN A 46 2.83 13.15 1.92
C GLN A 46 1.47 12.48 1.71
N ILE A 47 1.45 11.17 1.44
CA ILE A 47 0.22 10.40 1.19
C ILE A 47 -0.54 10.14 2.50
N LYS A 48 0.15 9.91 3.62
CA LYS A 48 -0.47 9.61 4.93
C LYS A 48 -1.58 10.59 5.33
N PRO A 49 -1.36 11.92 5.40
CA PRO A 49 -2.41 12.86 5.77
C PRO A 49 -3.55 12.91 4.74
N LEU A 50 -3.30 12.62 3.46
CA LEU A 50 -4.36 12.54 2.45
C LEU A 50 -5.26 11.32 2.67
N ASN A 51 -4.67 10.17 2.99
CA ASN A 51 -5.43 8.95 3.29
C ASN A 51 -6.31 9.16 4.54
N GLU A 52 -5.77 9.77 5.59
CA GLU A 52 -6.53 10.11 6.82
C GLU A 52 -7.70 11.04 6.52
N GLN A 53 -7.48 12.11 5.73
CA GLN A 53 -8.53 13.05 5.34
C GLN A 53 -9.65 12.38 4.55
N VAL A 54 -9.31 11.54 3.58
CA VAL A 54 -10.28 10.88 2.70
C VAL A 54 -11.05 9.80 3.47
N HIS A 55 -10.39 9.03 4.34
CA HIS A 55 -11.08 8.09 5.23
C HIS A 55 -12.05 8.81 6.15
N ALA A 56 -11.62 9.88 6.80
CA ALA A 56 -12.48 10.66 7.70
C ALA A 56 -13.68 11.24 6.95
N ALA A 57 -13.48 11.74 5.73
CA ALA A 57 -14.52 12.39 4.98
C ALA A 57 -15.51 11.40 4.33
N ILE A 58 -15.07 10.22 3.88
CA ILE A 58 -15.95 9.16 3.32
C ILE A 58 -16.87 8.56 4.39
N ASN A 59 -16.40 8.51 5.64
CA ASN A 59 -17.15 7.95 6.76
C ASN A 59 -18.12 8.95 7.41
N LYS A 60 -18.23 10.18 6.88
CA LYS A 60 -19.19 11.16 7.40
C LYS A 60 -20.63 10.71 7.13
N PRO A 61 -21.56 10.92 8.08
CA PRO A 61 -22.98 10.68 7.86
C PRO A 61 -23.50 11.49 6.68
N GLY A 62 -24.39 10.90 5.87
CA GLY A 62 -25.02 11.57 4.73
C GLY A 62 -24.19 11.63 3.44
N VAL A 63 -22.98 11.05 3.42
CA VAL A 63 -22.18 10.96 2.19
C VAL A 63 -22.73 9.86 1.28
N THR A 64 -23.13 10.25 0.07
CA THR A 64 -23.66 9.33 -0.95
C THR A 64 -22.54 8.55 -1.63
N ASP A 65 -22.85 7.41 -2.25
CA ASP A 65 -21.84 6.62 -2.93
C ASP A 65 -21.19 7.36 -4.11
N ALA A 66 -21.94 8.23 -4.80
CA ALA A 66 -21.39 9.11 -5.83
C ALA A 66 -20.34 10.09 -5.26
N GLN A 67 -20.61 10.67 -4.08
CA GLN A 67 -19.64 11.52 -3.38
C GLN A 67 -18.41 10.72 -2.94
N LYS A 68 -18.60 9.51 -2.41
CA LYS A 68 -17.47 8.61 -2.06
C LYS A 68 -16.60 8.32 -3.27
N GLN A 69 -17.20 8.02 -4.43
CA GLN A 69 -16.47 7.76 -5.67
C GLN A 69 -15.69 9.00 -6.14
N ALA A 70 -16.31 10.19 -6.12
CA ALA A 70 -15.65 11.44 -6.47
C ALA A 70 -14.45 11.73 -5.56
N MET A 71 -14.60 11.49 -4.26
CA MET A 71 -13.53 11.67 -3.27
C MET A 71 -12.39 10.65 -3.45
N LYS A 72 -12.72 9.38 -3.71
CA LYS A 72 -11.72 8.35 -4.05
C LYS A 72 -10.98 8.70 -5.33
N LYS A 73 -11.66 9.21 -6.35
CA LYS A 73 -11.02 9.65 -7.60
C LYS A 73 -10.06 10.82 -7.33
N SER A 74 -10.52 11.86 -6.65
CA SER A 74 -9.67 13.01 -6.29
C SER A 74 -8.46 12.60 -5.44
N TYR A 75 -8.65 11.65 -4.52
CA TYR A 75 -7.55 11.05 -3.76
C TYR A 75 -6.53 10.37 -4.66
N MET A 76 -6.97 9.47 -5.55
CA MET A 76 -6.08 8.75 -6.46
C MET A 76 -5.33 9.70 -7.39
N ASP A 77 -5.99 10.76 -7.90
CA ASP A 77 -5.35 11.76 -8.75
C ASP A 77 -4.23 12.50 -7.98
N LYS A 78 -4.45 12.85 -6.70
CA LYS A 78 -3.42 13.46 -5.84
C LYS A 78 -2.28 12.50 -5.52
N VAL A 79 -2.59 11.25 -5.18
CA VAL A 79 -1.58 10.21 -4.91
C VAL A 79 -0.70 10.01 -6.15
N ASN A 80 -1.29 9.87 -7.33
CA ASN A 80 -0.54 9.73 -8.57
C ASN A 80 0.38 10.92 -8.84
N GLY A 81 -0.08 12.15 -8.55
CA GLY A 81 0.77 13.34 -8.63
C GLY A 81 1.96 13.30 -7.67
N ILE A 82 1.75 12.89 -6.43
CA ILE A 82 2.83 12.73 -5.43
C ILE A 82 3.82 11.66 -5.90
N LEU A 83 3.35 10.48 -6.30
CA LEU A 83 4.21 9.40 -6.76
C LEU A 83 5.06 9.83 -7.95
N ALA A 84 4.47 10.51 -8.94
CA ALA A 84 5.20 11.05 -10.08
C ALA A 84 6.27 12.07 -9.67
N SER A 85 5.98 12.92 -8.67
CA SER A 85 6.95 13.90 -8.16
C SER A 85 8.14 13.28 -7.41
N HIS A 86 8.01 12.03 -6.96
CA HIS A 86 9.08 11.24 -6.34
C HIS A 86 9.56 10.11 -7.25
N HIS A 87 9.36 10.19 -8.57
CA HIS A 87 9.85 9.19 -9.53
C HIS A 87 9.35 7.75 -9.28
N LEU A 88 8.20 7.60 -8.62
CA LEU A 88 7.59 6.31 -8.30
C LEU A 88 6.40 6.03 -9.21
N THR A 89 6.28 4.78 -9.64
CA THR A 89 5.01 4.24 -10.14
C THR A 89 4.15 3.74 -9.00
N ALA A 90 2.84 3.61 -9.24
CA ALA A 90 1.91 3.00 -8.28
C ALA A 90 2.31 1.56 -7.91
N GLU A 91 2.86 0.81 -8.87
CA GLU A 91 3.33 -0.56 -8.65
C GLU A 91 4.57 -0.59 -7.74
N GLN A 92 5.55 0.29 -7.99
CA GLN A 92 6.74 0.41 -7.15
C GLN A 92 6.36 0.81 -5.71
N TYR A 93 5.51 1.82 -5.56
CA TYR A 93 5.02 2.24 -4.24
C TYR A 93 4.30 1.10 -3.52
N SER A 94 3.42 0.36 -4.21
CA SER A 94 2.70 -0.77 -3.62
C SER A 94 3.66 -1.91 -3.23
N SER A 95 4.66 -2.21 -4.05
CA SER A 95 5.66 -3.23 -3.75
C SER A 95 6.48 -2.86 -2.51
N MET A 96 6.96 -1.62 -2.41
CA MET A 96 7.73 -1.13 -1.26
C MET A 96 6.87 -1.04 0.01
N LEU A 97 5.59 -0.69 -0.12
CA LEU A 97 4.65 -0.73 1.00
C LEU A 97 4.44 -2.16 1.52
N GLN A 98 4.32 -3.14 0.63
CA GLN A 98 4.24 -4.55 1.03
C GLN A 98 5.56 -5.04 1.65
N GLU A 99 6.70 -4.62 1.11
CA GLU A 99 8.02 -4.97 1.66
C GLU A 99 8.19 -4.40 3.07
N THR A 100 7.74 -3.16 3.32
CA THR A 100 7.75 -2.53 4.65
C THR A 100 6.97 -3.36 5.68
N GLN A 101 5.89 -4.03 5.27
CA GLN A 101 5.09 -4.87 6.16
C GLN A 101 5.71 -6.26 6.42
N LYS A 102 6.48 -6.77 5.48
CA LYS A 102 7.03 -8.13 5.51
C LYS A 102 8.47 -8.19 6.04
N ASN A 103 9.23 -7.11 5.87
CA ASN A 103 10.66 -7.04 6.14
C ASN A 103 10.99 -5.93 7.15
N PRO A 104 11.25 -6.27 8.42
CA PRO A 104 11.59 -5.30 9.46
C PRO A 104 12.88 -4.51 9.20
N ALA A 105 13.83 -5.06 8.44
CA ALA A 105 15.06 -4.35 8.10
C ALA A 105 14.76 -3.23 7.10
N PHE A 106 13.99 -3.54 6.06
CA PHE A 106 13.52 -2.55 5.09
C PHE A 106 12.66 -1.46 5.76
N ALA A 107 11.78 -1.84 6.70
CA ALA A 107 11.00 -0.87 7.46
C ALA A 107 11.89 0.14 8.20
N LYS A 108 12.99 -0.32 8.83
CA LYS A 108 13.96 0.57 9.48
C LYS A 108 14.69 1.49 8.49
N GLU A 109 14.99 1.00 7.29
CA GLU A 109 15.60 1.83 6.23
C GLU A 109 14.66 2.95 5.79
N VAL A 110 13.37 2.63 5.61
CA VAL A 110 12.33 3.62 5.28
C VAL A 110 12.16 4.62 6.43
N GLU A 111 12.04 4.15 7.67
CA GLU A 111 11.93 5.01 8.86
C GLU A 111 13.14 5.94 9.00
N ALA A 112 14.34 5.46 8.67
CA ALA A 112 15.54 6.28 8.69
C ALA A 112 15.53 7.34 7.57
N ALA A 113 14.97 7.02 6.40
CA ALA A 113 14.86 7.95 5.28
C ALA A 113 13.76 9.02 5.45
N MET A 114 12.84 8.85 6.40
CA MET A 114 11.83 9.84 6.80
C MET A 114 12.36 10.90 7.79
N ARG A 115 13.54 10.68 8.38
CA ARG A 115 14.17 11.63 9.32
C ARG A 115 15.01 12.67 8.59
#